data_AF-A0A6A5KAN2-F1
#
_entry.id   AF-A0A6A5KAN2-F1
#
_cell.length_a   1.000
_cell.length_b   1.000
_cell.length_c   1.000
_cell.angle_alpha   90.00
_cell.angle_beta   90.00
_cell.angle_gamma   90.00
#
_symmetry.space_group_name_H-M   'P 1'
#
loop_
_entity.id
_entity.type
_entity.pdbx_description
1 polymer ?
#
loop_
_entity_poly.entity_id
_entity_poly.type
_entity_poly.pdbx_seq_one_letter_code
_entity_poly.pdbx_strand_id
1 'polypeptide(L)'
;MQSNSTFQSFTTSSSSTTINGQTTSHAKATYSDPSGTKTQSVRQAPGQTPLVERYETDGAGRRGEVKGRIQDVTEEEGYEERIEGEYAKREGGA
;
A
#
# COMPACT_ATOMS: atom_id res chain seq x y z
N MET A 1 -23.22 -5.66 -23.26
CA MET A 1 -22.59 -4.34 -23.42
C MET A 1 -21.33 -4.36 -22.57
N GLN A 2 -20.14 -4.24 -23.17
CA GLN A 2 -18.88 -4.16 -22.41
C GLN A 2 -18.73 -2.72 -21.94
N SER A 3 -18.89 -2.47 -20.64
CA SER A 3 -18.56 -1.19 -20.03
C SER A 3 -17.04 -1.04 -20.03
N ASN A 4 -16.49 -0.35 -21.02
CA ASN A 4 -15.08 0.09 -21.00
C ASN A 4 -14.94 1.17 -19.94
N SER A 5 -14.70 0.77 -18.69
CA SER A 5 -14.27 1.69 -17.64
C SER A 5 -12.96 2.34 -18.08
N THR A 6 -12.89 3.66 -18.11
CA THR A 6 -11.65 4.43 -18.33
C THR A 6 -11.08 4.95 -17.02
N PHE A 7 -11.56 4.43 -15.89
CA PHE A 7 -11.13 4.89 -14.57
C PHE A 7 -9.65 4.62 -14.38
N GLN A 8 -8.92 5.67 -14.05
CA GLN A 8 -7.54 5.63 -13.64
C GLN A 8 -7.41 6.35 -12.31
N SER A 9 -6.73 5.74 -11.35
CA SER A 9 -6.43 6.36 -10.07
C SER A 9 -4.97 6.14 -9.69
N PHE A 10 -4.44 7.11 -8.97
CA PHE A 10 -3.09 7.07 -8.45
C PHE A 10 -3.13 7.59 -7.01
N THR A 11 -2.62 6.80 -6.08
CA THR A 11 -2.58 7.13 -4.66
C THR A 11 -1.20 6.87 -4.12
N THR A 12 -0.66 7.84 -3.39
CA THR A 12 0.61 7.70 -2.67
C THR A 12 0.40 8.02 -1.21
N SER A 13 1.02 7.24 -0.34
CA SER A 13 1.08 7.52 1.10
C SER A 13 2.50 7.25 1.61
N SER A 14 2.88 7.98 2.65
CA SER A 14 4.16 7.79 3.31
C SER A 14 4.01 8.05 4.79
N SER A 15 4.71 7.28 5.61
CA SER A 15 4.78 7.47 7.04
C SER A 15 6.22 7.27 7.53
N SER A 16 6.55 7.90 8.64
CA SER A 16 7.83 7.71 9.31
C SER A 16 7.59 7.65 10.80
N THR A 17 8.34 6.80 11.49
CA THR A 17 8.25 6.65 12.94
C THR A 17 9.65 6.64 13.51
N THR A 18 9.88 7.48 14.51
CA THR A 18 11.17 7.55 15.21
C THR A 18 11.01 7.02 16.62
N ILE A 19 11.80 6.01 16.98
CA ILE A 19 11.84 5.42 18.32
C ILE A 19 13.30 5.38 18.75
N ASN A 20 13.63 5.95 19.92
CA ASN A 20 15.01 5.98 20.45
C ASN A 20 16.06 6.51 19.45
N GLY A 21 15.70 7.53 18.67
CA GLY A 21 16.57 8.13 17.65
C GLY A 21 16.73 7.31 16.36
N GLN A 22 16.07 6.15 16.26
CA GLN A 22 16.00 5.32 15.07
C GLN A 22 14.73 5.63 14.28
N THR A 23 14.89 6.08 13.03
CA THR A 23 13.77 6.43 12.14
C THR A 23 13.50 5.34 11.12
N THR A 24 12.34 4.71 11.21
CA THR A 24 11.82 3.82 10.18
C THR A 24 10.89 4.60 9.26
N SER A 25 11.04 4.44 7.95
CA SER A 25 10.15 5.05 6.96
C SER A 25 9.42 3.99 6.13
N HIS A 26 8.21 4.33 5.73
CA HIS A 26 7.33 3.51 4.91
C HIS A 26 6.73 4.39 3.82
N ALA A 27 6.67 3.89 2.59
CA ALA A 27 6.01 4.56 1.48
C ALA A 27 5.24 3.55 0.64
N LYS A 28 4.03 3.91 0.22
CA LYS A 28 3.17 3.08 -0.64
C LYS A 28 2.69 3.91 -1.82
N ALA A 29 2.74 3.33 -3.01
CA ALA A 29 2.18 3.89 -4.23
C ALA A 29 1.26 2.85 -4.86
N THR A 30 0.01 3.21 -5.10
CA THR A 30 -0.97 2.38 -5.81
C THR A 30 -1.39 3.10 -7.08
N TYR A 31 -1.38 2.39 -8.19
CA TYR A 31 -1.87 2.83 -9.48
C TYR A 31 -2.91 1.84 -9.97
N SER A 32 -4.11 2.31 -10.28
CA SER A 32 -5.18 1.49 -10.84
C SER A 32 -5.58 2.03 -12.19
N ASP A 33 -5.72 1.14 -13.15
CA ASP A 33 -6.24 1.41 -14.48
C ASP A 33 -7.18 0.26 -14.90
N PRO A 34 -7.82 0.32 -16.08
CA PRO A 34 -8.71 -0.75 -16.53
C PRO A 34 -8.00 -2.09 -16.81
N SER A 35 -6.67 -2.09 -16.93
CA SER A 35 -5.87 -3.31 -17.09
C SER A 35 -5.56 -3.99 -15.76
N GLY A 36 -5.58 -3.24 -14.65
CA GLY A 36 -5.33 -3.78 -13.33
C GLY A 36 -4.90 -2.73 -12.29
N THR A 37 -4.44 -3.21 -11.16
CA THR A 37 -3.92 -2.41 -10.06
C THR A 37 -2.50 -2.83 -9.72
N LYS A 38 -1.58 -1.86 -9.71
CA LYS A 38 -0.19 -2.01 -9.31
C LYS A 38 0.03 -1.32 -7.98
N THR A 39 0.66 -2.00 -7.05
CA THR A 39 1.03 -1.44 -5.75
C THR A 39 2.51 -1.65 -5.52
N GLN A 40 3.21 -0.59 -5.13
CA GLN A 40 4.58 -0.62 -4.67
C GLN A 40 4.61 -0.18 -3.20
N SER A 41 5.32 -0.93 -2.37
CA SER A 41 5.61 -0.57 -0.97
C SER A 41 7.12 -0.51 -0.79
N VAL A 42 7.60 0.47 -0.03
CA VAL A 42 9.00 0.61 0.36
C VAL A 42 9.06 0.78 1.87
N ARG A 43 9.86 -0.05 2.53
CA ARG A 43 10.15 0.04 3.97
C ARG A 43 11.65 0.20 4.17
N GLN A 44 12.05 1.18 4.97
CA GLN A 44 13.45 1.41 5.29
C GLN A 44 13.62 1.53 6.80
N ALA A 45 14.32 0.56 7.38
CA ALA A 45 14.77 0.62 8.76
C ALA A 45 16.19 1.19 8.84
N PRO A 46 16.57 1.85 9.95
CA PRO A 46 17.93 2.36 10.15
C PRO A 46 19.00 1.27 10.01
N GLY A 47 20.02 1.55 9.21
CA GLY A 47 21.13 0.63 9.00
C GLY A 47 20.80 -0.59 8.14
N GLN A 48 19.58 -0.71 7.61
CA GLN A 48 19.18 -1.79 6.71
C GLN A 48 19.01 -1.29 5.28
N THR A 49 19.13 -2.20 4.32
CA THR A 49 18.81 -1.91 2.92
C THR A 49 17.29 -1.73 2.78
N PRO A 50 16.80 -0.74 2.02
CA PRO A 50 15.37 -0.59 1.78
C PRO A 50 14.75 -1.85 1.19
N LEU A 51 13.67 -2.31 1.80
CA LEU A 51 12.84 -3.41 1.31
C LEU A 51 11.80 -2.85 0.35
N VAL A 52 11.73 -3.39 -0.86
CA VAL A 52 10.78 -2.96 -1.90
C VAL A 52 9.87 -4.12 -2.26
N GLU A 53 8.57 -3.95 -2.05
CA GLU A 53 7.54 -4.93 -2.36
C GLU A 53 6.69 -4.44 -3.53
N ARG A 54 6.28 -5.36 -4.40
CA ARG A 54 5.46 -5.06 -5.58
C ARG A 54 4.33 -6.07 -5.70
N TYR A 55 3.12 -5.57 -5.87
CA TYR A 55 1.90 -6.37 -6.05
C TYR A 55 1.17 -5.90 -7.30
N GLU A 56 0.67 -6.84 -8.08
CA GLU A 56 -0.15 -6.56 -9.26
C GLU A 56 -1.41 -7.41 -9.24
N THR A 57 -2.54 -6.79 -9.54
CA THR A 57 -3.85 -7.42 -9.68
C THR A 57 -4.36 -7.09 -11.07
N ASP A 58 -4.87 -8.07 -11.81
CA ASP A 58 -5.48 -7.82 -13.12
C ASP A 58 -6.87 -7.18 -13.00
N GLY A 59 -7.42 -6.69 -14.11
CA GLY A 59 -8.78 -6.14 -14.17
C GLY A 59 -9.89 -7.15 -13.82
N ALA A 60 -9.57 -8.45 -13.72
CA ALA A 60 -10.48 -9.50 -13.25
C ALA A 60 -10.34 -9.79 -11.74
N GLY A 61 -9.53 -9.01 -11.02
CA GLY A 61 -9.31 -9.15 -9.58
C GLY A 61 -8.36 -10.30 -9.21
N ARG A 62 -7.72 -10.95 -10.17
CA ARG A 62 -6.75 -12.02 -9.91
C ARG A 62 -5.40 -11.39 -9.63
N ARG A 63 -4.76 -11.82 -8.53
CA ARG A 63 -3.38 -11.44 -8.25
C ARG A 63 -2.49 -12.05 -9.33
N GLY A 64 -1.81 -11.20 -10.09
CA GLY A 64 -0.77 -11.65 -11.00
C GLY A 64 0.41 -12.16 -10.18
N GLU A 65 0.97 -13.30 -10.54
CA GLU A 65 2.21 -13.79 -9.96
C GLU A 65 3.35 -12.85 -10.40
N VAL A 66 3.66 -11.85 -9.57
CA VAL A 66 4.83 -11.01 -9.78
C VAL A 66 6.04 -11.91 -9.54
N LYS A 67 6.69 -12.37 -10.62
CA LYS A 67 7.98 -13.07 -10.59
C LYS A 67 9.04 -12.14 -9.99
N GLY A 68 9.09 -12.09 -8.66
CA GLY A 68 9.97 -11.20 -7.91
C GLY A 68 9.78 -11.42 -6.42
N ARG A 69 10.33 -12.54 -5.92
CA ARG A 69 10.61 -12.86 -4.51
C ARG A 69 9.57 -12.32 -3.52
N ILE A 70 8.58 -13.17 -3.21
CA ILE A 70 7.94 -13.14 -1.89
C ILE A 70 9.09 -13.33 -0.88
N GLN A 71 9.55 -12.23 -0.30
CA GLN A 71 10.51 -12.24 0.79
C GLN A 71 9.68 -12.29 2.07
N ASP A 72 9.79 -13.40 2.77
CA ASP A 72 9.12 -13.80 4.02
C ASP A 72 8.12 -12.79 4.61
N VAL A 73 6.85 -13.19 4.59
CA VAL A 73 5.77 -12.53 5.32
C VAL A 73 5.97 -12.83 6.80
N THR A 74 6.73 -11.99 7.51
CA THR A 74 6.53 -11.90 8.96
C THR A 74 5.16 -11.29 9.18
N GLU A 75 4.21 -12.14 9.59
CA GLU A 75 2.91 -11.78 10.13
C GLU A 75 3.05 -10.60 11.09
N GLU A 76 2.60 -9.42 10.67
CA GLU A 76 2.33 -8.30 11.56
C GLU A 76 0.90 -7.84 11.29
N GLU A 77 -0.05 -8.66 11.77
CA GLU A 77 -1.47 -8.36 11.94
C GLU A 77 -1.66 -7.15 12.86
N GLY A 78 -1.33 -5.94 12.39
CA GLY A 78 -1.39 -4.76 13.25
C GLY A 78 -1.60 -3.41 12.55
N TYR A 79 -1.79 -3.39 11.22
CA TYR A 79 -1.76 -2.12 10.47
C TYR A 79 -3.07 -1.71 9.80
N GLU A 80 -4.15 -2.48 9.94
CA GLU A 80 -5.47 -2.08 9.42
C GLU A 80 -6.28 -1.27 10.45
N GLU A 81 -6.01 -1.42 11.75
CA GLU A 81 -6.88 -0.86 12.80
C GLU A 81 -6.72 0.66 13.03
N ARG A 82 -5.62 1.29 12.58
CA ARG A 82 -5.39 2.74 12.81
C ARG A 82 -5.94 3.66 11.72
N ILE A 83 -6.27 3.14 10.54
CA ILE A 83 -6.74 3.99 9.43
C ILE A 83 -8.24 4.28 9.54
N GLU A 84 -9.01 3.42 10.21
CA GLU A 84 -10.46 3.64 10.39
C GLU A 84 -10.80 4.73 11.42
N GLY A 85 -9.87 5.06 12.34
CA GLY A 85 -10.12 6.04 13.41
C GLY A 85 -10.13 7.52 12.98
N GLU A 86 -9.56 7.85 11.81
CA GLU A 86 -9.47 9.25 11.34
C GLU A 86 -10.62 9.65 10.39
N TYR A 87 -11.27 8.71 9.70
CA TYR A 87 -12.38 9.02 8.80
C TYR A 87 -13.73 9.22 9.52
N ALA A 88 -13.88 8.75 10.76
CA ALA A 88 -15.11 8.92 11.54
C ALA A 88 -15.26 10.31 12.21
N LYS A 89 -14.21 11.13 12.25
CA LYS A 89 -14.23 12.42 13.00
C LYS A 89 -14.66 13.63 12.17
N ARG A 90 -15.03 13.44 10.90
CA ARG A 90 -15.48 14.52 10.01
C ARG A 90 -16.85 14.22 9.40
N GLU A 91 -17.85 13.96 10.24
CA GLU A 91 -19.24 14.34 9.98
C GLU A 91 -20.01 14.18 11.29
N GLY A 92 -20.53 15.28 11.84
CA GLY A 92 -21.28 15.26 13.10
C GLY A 92 -21.11 16.52 13.93
N GLY A 93 -21.15 17.69 13.30
CA GLY A 93 -21.45 18.92 14.01
C GLY A 93 -22.96 19.01 14.19
N ALA A 94 -23.44 18.82 15.43
CA ALA A 94 -24.63 19.40 16.05
C ALA A 94 -24.70 18.95 17.51
#